data_AF-A0A953TKX0-F1
#
_entry.id   AF-A0A953TKX0-F1
#
_cell.length_a   1.000
_cell.length_b   1.000
_cell.length_c   1.000
_cell.angle_alpha   90.00
_cell.angle_beta   90.00
_cell.angle_gamma   90.00
#
_symmetry.space_group_name_H-M   'P 1'
#
loop_
_entity.id
_entity.type
_entity.pdbx_description
1 polymer ?
#
loop_
_entity_poly.entity_id
_entity_poly.type
_entity_poly.pdbx_seq_one_letter_code
_entity_poly.pdbx_strand_id
1 'polypeptide(L)'
;MLGMNLLSFLILTLIGAVVAVAYHYVIRYRFLDGSDALVGKLIVGWLGAWLGSPILGHWLWKVENVYIVPAILGAIAAIHLTVLMGKAFAKLASMRPAVTEEKKKEEIRPGKPAVAA
;
A
#
# COMPACT_ATOMS: atom_id res chain seq x y z
N MET A 1 -18.68 -12.57 -0.66
CA MET A 1 -18.88 -13.18 0.67
C MET A 1 -19.67 -12.20 1.52
N LEU A 2 -21.00 -12.22 1.46
CA LEU A 2 -21.87 -11.46 2.37
C LEU A 2 -22.54 -12.49 3.27
N GLY A 3 -22.29 -12.39 4.58
CA GLY A 3 -22.51 -13.46 5.55
C GLY A 3 -21.22 -14.22 5.85
N MET A 4 -20.35 -13.64 6.69
CA MET A 4 -19.10 -14.27 7.11
C MET A 4 -19.25 -14.78 8.53
N ASN A 5 -19.15 -16.11 8.71
CA ASN A 5 -19.12 -16.72 10.04
C ASN A 5 -17.86 -16.28 10.79
N LEU A 6 -17.91 -16.28 12.13
CA LEU A 6 -16.78 -15.89 12.98
C LEU A 6 -15.49 -16.65 12.61
N LEU A 7 -15.58 -17.92 12.21
CA LEU A 7 -14.42 -18.71 11.83
C LEU A 7 -13.76 -18.21 10.53
N SER A 8 -14.56 -17.82 9.53
CA SER A 8 -14.03 -17.18 8.32
C SER A 8 -13.33 -15.87 8.64
N PHE A 9 -13.91 -15.05 9.53
CA PHE A 9 -13.25 -13.83 10.01
C PHE A 9 -11.88 -14.13 10.63
N LEU A 10 -11.82 -15.11 11.55
CA LEU A 10 -10.56 -15.50 12.20
C LEU A 10 -9.53 -16.03 11.20
N ILE A 11 -9.93 -16.82 10.20
CA ILE A 11 -9.04 -17.31 9.14
C ILE A 11 -8.46 -16.13 8.34
N LEU A 12 -9.30 -15.18 7.91
CA LEU A 12 -8.83 -13.99 7.18
C LEU A 12 -7.90 -13.14 8.04
N THR A 13 -8.25 -12.92 9.31
CA THR A 13 -7.42 -12.16 10.25
C THR A 13 -6.08 -12.85 10.46
N LEU A 14 -6.06 -14.19 10.59
CA LEU A 14 -4.83 -14.95 10.72
C LEU A 14 -3.96 -14.85 9.46
N ILE A 15 -4.56 -15.03 8.27
CA ILE A 15 -3.85 -14.88 6.99
C ILE A 15 -3.26 -13.47 6.87
N GLY A 16 -4.09 -12.43 7.10
CA GLY A 16 -3.66 -11.04 7.07
C GLY A 16 -2.55 -10.75 8.07
N ALA A 17 -2.65 -11.29 9.28
CA ALA A 17 -1.63 -11.14 10.33
C ALA A 17 -0.31 -11.81 9.94
N VAL A 18 -0.34 -13.06 9.47
CA VAL A 18 0.85 -13.78 9.02
C VAL A 18 1.53 -13.03 7.87
N VAL A 19 0.77 -12.56 6.88
CA VAL A 19 1.31 -11.80 5.74
C VAL A 19 1.86 -10.45 6.20
N ALA A 20 1.17 -9.73 7.09
CA ALA A 20 1.62 -8.44 7.62
C ALA A 20 2.93 -8.59 8.42
N VAL A 21 3.02 -9.61 9.28
CA VAL A 21 4.23 -9.95 10.03
C VAL A 21 5.36 -10.34 9.09
N ALA A 22 5.10 -11.19 8.08
CA ALA A 22 6.09 -11.55 7.07
C ALA A 22 6.61 -10.30 6.32
N TYR A 23 5.73 -9.39 5.90
CA TYR A 23 6.10 -8.14 5.26
C TYR A 23 6.86 -7.18 6.19
N HIS A 24 6.61 -7.24 7.49
CA HIS A 24 7.29 -6.41 8.48
C HIS A 24 8.71 -6.92 8.76
N TYR A 25 8.87 -8.23 8.98
CA TYR A 25 10.15 -8.83 9.38
C TYR A 25 11.04 -9.21 8.20
N VAL A 26 10.49 -9.81 7.13
CA VAL A 26 11.26 -10.36 6.01
C VAL A 26 11.62 -9.28 5.00
N ILE A 27 10.63 -8.53 4.53
CA ILE A 27 10.81 -7.61 3.39
C ILE A 27 11.38 -6.26 3.84
N ARG A 28 11.28 -5.91 5.14
CA ARG A 28 11.67 -4.60 5.71
C ARG A 28 11.22 -3.40 4.87
N TYR A 29 10.13 -3.54 4.09
CA TYR A 29 9.55 -2.47 3.29
C TYR A 29 8.88 -1.48 4.25
N ARG A 30 9.67 -0.51 4.72
CA ARG A 30 9.31 0.44 5.76
C ARG A 30 9.02 1.78 5.10
N PHE A 31 7.78 2.24 5.25
CA PHE A 31 7.33 3.55 4.80
C PHE A 31 7.02 4.48 5.97
N LEU A 32 6.55 3.92 7.09
CA LEU A 32 6.47 4.56 8.40
C LEU A 32 7.38 3.81 9.38
N ASP A 33 8.06 4.55 10.25
CA ASP A 33 8.79 3.98 11.39
C ASP A 33 7.83 3.63 12.54
N GLY A 34 8.12 2.53 13.24
CA GLY A 34 7.43 2.14 14.47
C GLY A 34 6.42 1.00 14.34
N SER A 35 5.70 0.76 15.43
CA SER A 35 4.63 -0.24 15.59
C SER A 35 3.37 0.13 14.82
N ASP A 36 3.13 1.41 14.55
CA ASP A 36 1.95 1.87 13.79
C ASP A 36 1.94 1.34 12.35
N ALA A 37 3.12 1.17 11.76
CA ALA A 37 3.28 0.56 10.44
C ALA A 37 2.88 -0.93 10.44
N LEU A 38 2.99 -1.63 11.57
CA LEU A 38 2.53 -3.02 11.69
C LEU A 38 1.00 -3.07 11.73
N VAL A 39 0.37 -2.22 12.54
CA VAL A 39 -1.11 -2.16 12.67
C VAL A 39 -1.74 -1.76 11.34
N GLY A 40 -1.19 -0.76 10.64
CA GLY A 40 -1.65 -0.39 9.31
C GLY A 40 -1.55 -1.54 8.30
N LYS A 41 -0.42 -2.27 8.29
CA LYS A 41 -0.24 -3.45 7.44
C LYS A 41 -1.19 -4.59 7.80
N LEU A 42 -1.52 -4.77 9.07
CA LEU A 42 -2.48 -5.79 9.52
C LEU A 42 -3.88 -5.49 8.99
N ILE A 43 -4.35 -4.25 9.13
CA ILE A 43 -5.67 -3.83 8.65
C ILE A 43 -5.74 -3.95 7.12
N VAL A 44 -4.72 -3.45 6.42
CA VAL A 44 -4.65 -3.54 4.95
C VAL A 44 -4.54 -4.98 4.48
N GLY A 45 -3.73 -5.81 5.15
CA GLY A 45 -3.58 -7.22 4.83
C GLY A 45 -4.88 -8.00 5.02
N TRP A 46 -5.62 -7.71 6.09
CA TRP A 46 -6.96 -8.27 6.31
C TRP A 46 -7.96 -7.86 5.23
N LEU A 47 -8.00 -6.56 4.87
CA LEU A 47 -8.84 -6.08 3.76
C LEU A 47 -8.43 -6.73 2.43
N GLY A 48 -7.14 -6.85 2.16
CA GLY A 48 -6.64 -7.52 0.97
C GLY A 48 -7.03 -9.01 0.94
N ALA A 49 -6.93 -9.71 2.07
CA ALA A 49 -7.37 -11.09 2.18
C ALA A 49 -8.86 -11.25 1.88
N TRP A 50 -9.67 -10.29 2.34
CA TRP A 50 -11.10 -10.26 2.09
C TRP A 50 -11.44 -10.00 0.61
N LEU A 51 -10.76 -9.04 -0.02
CA LEU A 51 -10.95 -8.73 -1.45
C LEU A 51 -10.27 -9.74 -2.37
N GLY A 52 -9.39 -10.59 -1.86
CA GLY A 52 -8.67 -11.59 -2.63
C GLY A 52 -9.60 -12.52 -3.41
N SER A 53 -10.61 -13.10 -2.75
CA SER A 53 -11.54 -14.03 -3.42
C SER A 53 -12.47 -13.35 -4.44
N PRO A 54 -13.09 -12.18 -4.14
CA PRO A 54 -13.90 -11.47 -5.13
C PRO A 54 -13.13 -10.94 -6.35
N ILE A 55 -11.87 -10.53 -6.18
CA ILE A 55 -11.06 -9.94 -7.28
C ILE A 55 -10.31 -11.01 -8.07
N LEU A 56 -9.62 -11.92 -7.38
CA LEU A 56 -8.74 -12.92 -8.01
C LEU A 56 -9.47 -14.22 -8.34
N GLY A 57 -10.75 -14.32 -7.98
CA GLY A 57 -11.61 -15.46 -8.26
C GLY A 57 -11.64 -16.51 -7.14
N HIS A 58 -12.40 -17.58 -7.42
CA HIS A 58 -12.76 -18.62 -6.47
C HIS A 58 -12.11 -19.96 -6.81
N TRP A 59 -10.79 -19.98 -6.85
CA TRP A 59 -10.03 -21.16 -7.27
C TRP A 59 -9.16 -21.72 -6.13
N LEU A 60 -8.87 -23.02 -6.23
CA LEU A 60 -8.10 -23.84 -5.30
C LEU A 60 -8.82 -24.18 -3.98
N TRP A 61 -8.17 -23.93 -2.84
CA TRP A 61 -8.58 -24.42 -1.54
C TRP A 61 -9.58 -23.50 -0.86
N LYS A 62 -10.77 -24.05 -0.58
CA LYS A 62 -11.85 -23.39 0.15
C LYS A 62 -11.94 -23.96 1.57
N VAL A 63 -11.84 -23.10 2.57
CA VAL A 63 -12.11 -23.43 3.98
C VAL A 63 -13.20 -22.50 4.48
N GLU A 64 -14.34 -23.05 4.90
CA GLU A 64 -15.43 -22.28 5.54
C GLU A 64 -15.96 -21.08 4.75
N ASN A 65 -15.77 -21.06 3.43
CA ASN A 65 -16.05 -19.98 2.46
C ASN A 65 -14.88 -19.07 2.10
N VAL A 66 -13.73 -19.23 2.73
CA VAL A 66 -12.50 -18.49 2.41
C VAL A 66 -11.67 -19.27 1.40
N TYR A 67 -11.35 -18.65 0.26
CA TYR A 67 -10.36 -19.22 -0.66
C TYR A 67 -8.96 -18.77 -0.24
N ILE A 68 -8.16 -19.72 0.25
CA ILE A 68 -6.89 -19.44 0.93
C ILE A 68 -5.89 -18.75 0.00
N VAL A 69 -5.73 -19.27 -1.23
CA VAL A 69 -4.74 -18.73 -2.17
C VAL A 69 -5.13 -17.33 -2.67
N PRO A 70 -6.35 -17.10 -3.18
CA PRO A 70 -6.83 -15.76 -3.48
C PRO A 70 -6.71 -14.79 -2.29
N ALA A 71 -7.00 -15.24 -1.06
CA ALA A 71 -6.87 -14.41 0.13
C ALA A 71 -5.41 -14.02 0.42
N ILE A 72 -4.46 -14.96 0.36
CA ILE A 72 -3.04 -14.65 0.56
C ILE A 72 -2.55 -13.65 -0.50
N LEU A 73 -2.87 -13.90 -1.77
CA LEU A 73 -2.48 -13.02 -2.87
C LEU A 73 -3.10 -11.63 -2.73
N GLY A 74 -4.36 -11.55 -2.35
CA GLY A 74 -5.05 -10.28 -2.09
C GLY A 74 -4.41 -9.51 -0.94
N ALA A 75 -4.05 -10.17 0.16
CA ALA A 75 -3.35 -9.55 1.29
C ALA A 75 -1.98 -8.97 0.88
N ILE A 76 -1.21 -9.76 0.14
CA ILE A 76 0.09 -9.35 -0.41
C ILE A 76 -0.07 -8.13 -1.30
N ALA A 77 -1.00 -8.19 -2.27
CA ALA A 77 -1.24 -7.12 -3.23
C ALA A 77 -1.67 -5.81 -2.54
N ALA A 78 -2.58 -5.90 -1.56
CA ALA A 78 -3.06 -4.73 -0.81
C ALA A 78 -1.93 -4.06 -0.02
N ILE A 79 -1.15 -4.83 0.74
CA ILE A 79 -0.03 -4.29 1.52
C ILE A 79 1.01 -3.66 0.58
N HIS A 80 1.32 -4.31 -0.53
CA HIS A 80 2.30 -3.82 -1.49
C HIS A 80 1.83 -2.50 -2.14
N LEU A 81 0.57 -2.43 -2.56
CA LEU A 81 -0.04 -1.25 -3.16
C LEU A 81 -0.04 -0.07 -2.19
N THR A 82 -0.40 -0.28 -0.92
CA THR A 82 -0.38 0.79 0.09
C THR A 82 1.02 1.36 0.29
N VAL A 83 2.06 0.52 0.29
CA VAL A 83 3.45 1.01 0.42
C VAL A 83 3.88 1.78 -0.83
N LEU A 84 3.56 1.28 -2.03
CA LEU A 84 3.86 1.99 -3.28
C LEU A 84 3.15 3.35 -3.32
N MET A 85 1.87 3.38 -2.93
CA MET A 85 1.07 4.60 -2.89
C MET A 85 1.67 5.61 -1.90
N GLY A 86 2.06 5.16 -0.71
CA GLY A 86 2.79 5.99 0.24
C GLY A 86 4.05 6.61 -0.39
N LYS A 87 4.90 5.78 -1.01
CA LYS A 87 6.14 6.23 -1.68
C LYS A 87 5.87 7.25 -2.77
N ALA A 88 4.83 7.04 -3.57
CA ALA A 88 4.42 7.97 -4.62
C ALA A 88 3.99 9.33 -4.04
N PHE A 89 3.16 9.33 -2.98
CA PHE A 89 2.73 10.57 -2.33
C PHE A 89 3.88 11.34 -1.69
N ALA A 90 4.82 10.67 -1.02
CA ALA A 90 6.00 11.35 -0.48
C ALA A 90 6.87 11.97 -1.59
N LYS A 91 7.05 11.27 -2.71
CA LYS A 91 7.79 11.80 -3.87
C LYS A 91 7.10 13.01 -4.49
N LEU A 92 5.76 13.01 -4.56
CA LEU A 92 4.98 14.15 -5.05
C LEU A 92 5.08 15.34 -4.09
N ALA A 93 5.01 15.09 -2.79
CA ALA A 93 5.16 16.11 -1.76
C ALA A 93 6.56 16.76 -1.80
N SER A 94 7.62 15.99 -2.08
CA SER A 94 8.99 16.54 -2.19
C SER A 94 9.24 17.32 -3.48
N MET A 95 8.47 17.08 -4.56
CA MET A 95 8.60 17.85 -5.81
C MET A 95 7.96 19.24 -5.72
N ARG A 96 6.84 19.40 -5.01
CA ARG A 96 6.17 20.71 -4.84
C ARG A 96 7.09 21.84 -4.37
N PRO A 97 7.90 21.69 -3.29
CA PRO A 97 8.78 22.76 -2.84
C PRO A 97 9.90 23.06 -3.84
N ALA A 98 10.40 22.07 -4.58
CA ALA A 98 11.45 22.27 -5.58
C ALA A 98 10.95 23.11 -6.78
N VAL A 99 9.71 22.86 -7.25
CA VAL A 99 9.10 23.64 -8.34
C VAL A 99 8.83 25.09 -7.91
N THR A 100 8.40 25.30 -6.66
CA THR A 100 8.15 26.65 -6.13
C THR A 100 9.44 27.47 -6.00
N GLU A 101 10.54 26.85 -5.57
CA GLU A 101 11.85 27.51 -5.45
C GLU A 101 12.46 27.84 -6.83
N GLU A 102 12.39 26.93 -7.80
CA GLU A 102 12.80 27.19 -9.20
C GLU A 102 12.03 28.37 -9.79
N LYS A 103 10.69 28.35 -9.68
CA LYS A 103 9.83 29.43 -10.21
C LYS A 103 10.16 30.78 -9.56
N LYS A 104 10.37 30.81 -8.24
CA LYS A 104 10.74 32.03 -7.52
C LYS A 104 12.11 32.56 -7.97
N LYS A 105 13.09 31.67 -8.19
CA LYS A 105 14.42 32.04 -8.65
C LYS A 105 14.42 32.55 -10.10
N GLU A 106 13.55 32.02 -10.94
CA GLU A 106 13.33 32.47 -12.32
C GLU A 106 12.60 33.82 -12.37
N GLU A 107 11.59 34.04 -11.51
CA GLU A 107 10.90 35.34 -11.38
C GLU A 107 11.82 36.44 -10.82
N ILE A 108 12.72 36.09 -9.89
CA ILE A 108 13.72 37.03 -9.33
C ILE A 108 14.89 37.29 -10.29
N ARG A 109 15.12 36.42 -11.28
CA ARG A 109 16.06 36.69 -12.38
C ARG A 109 15.27 37.34 -13.52
N PRO A 110 15.09 38.68 -13.57
CA PRO A 110 14.46 39.30 -14.72
C PRO A 110 15.21 38.82 -15.96
N GLY A 111 14.43 38.34 -16.94
CA GLY A 111 14.93 37.68 -18.13
C GLY A 111 16.18 38.37 -18.64
N LYS A 112 17.28 37.61 -18.71
CA LYS A 112 18.54 38.07 -19.29
C LYS A 112 18.15 38.74 -20.61
N PRO A 113 18.41 40.05 -20.81
CA PRO A 113 18.01 40.71 -22.04
C PRO A 113 18.61 39.90 -23.17
N ALA A 114 17.74 39.49 -24.10
CA ALA A 114 18.19 38.87 -25.34
C ALA A 114 19.27 39.80 -25.88
N VAL A 115 20.50 39.31 -25.88
CA VAL A 115 21.64 40.07 -26.35
C VAL A 115 21.35 40.35 -27.81
N ALA A 116 20.87 41.57 -28.08
CA ALA A 116 20.72 42.10 -29.41
C ALA A 116 22.13 42.12 -30.02
N ALA A 117 22.33 41.30 -31.04
CA ALA A 117 23.49 41.28 -31.91
C ALA A 117 22.99 41.41 -33.34
#